data_AF-A0ABD7BQQ5-F1
#
_entry.id   AF-A0ABD7BQQ5-F1
#
_cell.length_a   1.000
_cell.length_b   1.000
_cell.length_c   1.000
_cell.angle_alpha   90.00
_cell.angle_beta   90.00
_cell.angle_gamma   90.00
#
_symmetry.space_group_name_H-M   'P 1'
#
loop_
_entity.id
_entity.type
_entity.pdbx_description
1 polymer ?
#
loop_
_entity_poly.entity_id
_entity_poly.type
_entity_poly.pdbx_seq_one_letter_code
_entity_poly.pdbx_strand_id
1 'polypeptide(L)'
;MKPGQFFFAGRDSLDLGLMIQHRPLRQAASRNFSTVSASNRSGLTYRYRDTFANTKLSLDLVFLQPPSKSQVDDVADLFDVKGYVDFTPYWDEHFTYKVAVELAPEFTNTREMVRAVTSKLDLSVYPYKYVDFGLVSSSFGKSATLTNPFRYPALPVITLQGSGDMTLTINSQIFSFVGVKPGGILIDSDEISTNQPAAMVGLDYPVLQPGINTISTTGTGMAIKPNYVRKVT
;
A
#
# COMPACT_ATOMS: atom_id res chain seq x y z
N MET A 1 -3.45 19.44 3.05
CA MET A 1 -3.08 19.61 1.63
C MET A 1 -4.01 20.65 1.00
N LYS A 2 -3.61 21.30 -0.09
CA LYS A 2 -4.48 22.22 -0.83
C LYS A 2 -5.51 21.43 -1.66
N PRO A 3 -6.71 21.98 -1.93
CA PRO A 3 -7.65 21.35 -2.85
C PRO A 3 -6.99 21.07 -4.20
N GLY A 4 -7.16 19.85 -4.73
CA GLY A 4 -6.57 19.41 -5.98
C GLY A 4 -5.12 18.93 -5.89
N GLN A 5 -4.41 19.15 -4.78
CA GLN A 5 -3.05 18.66 -4.58
C GLN A 5 -3.01 17.13 -4.44
N PHE A 6 -1.92 16.51 -4.86
CA PHE A 6 -1.63 15.12 -4.55
C PHE A 6 -0.12 14.89 -4.46
N PHE A 7 0.28 13.84 -3.74
CA PHE A 7 1.63 13.30 -3.79
C PHE A 7 1.62 12.04 -4.64
N PHE A 8 2.61 11.89 -5.53
CA PHE A 8 2.79 10.71 -6.37
C PHE A 8 4.25 10.34 -6.42
N ALA A 9 4.58 9.08 -6.09
CA ALA A 9 5.96 8.59 -6.00
C ALA A 9 6.87 9.51 -5.14
N GLY A 10 6.32 10.11 -4.08
CA GLY A 10 7.01 11.03 -3.18
C GLY A 10 7.18 12.48 -3.69
N ARG A 11 6.70 12.80 -4.89
CA ARG A 11 6.73 14.16 -5.47
C ARG A 11 5.41 14.88 -5.26
N ASP A 12 5.45 16.17 -4.97
CA ASP A 12 4.26 17.03 -4.87
C ASP A 12 3.78 17.44 -6.27
N SER A 13 2.48 17.30 -6.54
CA SER A 13 1.89 17.71 -7.82
C SER A 13 2.03 19.22 -8.06
N LEU A 14 2.08 20.02 -7.00
CA LEU A 14 2.19 21.47 -7.10
C LEU A 14 3.56 21.94 -7.59
N ASP A 15 4.61 21.16 -7.40
CA ASP A 15 5.95 21.45 -7.94
C ASP A 15 5.94 21.46 -9.48
N LEU A 16 5.02 20.71 -10.09
CA LEU A 16 4.79 20.66 -11.53
C LEU A 16 3.61 21.55 -11.97
N GLY A 17 3.01 22.30 -11.05
CA GLY A 17 1.84 23.13 -11.33
C GLY A 17 0.59 22.33 -11.70
N LEU A 18 0.49 21.08 -11.24
CA LEU A 18 -0.57 20.14 -11.60
C LEU A 18 -1.56 19.92 -10.45
N MET A 19 -2.84 19.92 -10.75
CA MET A 19 -3.91 19.66 -9.77
C MET A 19 -4.97 18.72 -10.32
N ILE A 20 -5.62 17.99 -9.42
CA ILE A 20 -6.84 17.24 -9.69
C ILE A 20 -8.02 18.23 -9.78
N GLN A 21 -8.67 18.28 -10.94
CA GLN A 21 -9.75 19.23 -11.26
C GLN A 21 -11.02 18.93 -10.47
N HIS A 22 -11.40 17.64 -10.41
CA HIS A 22 -12.59 17.18 -9.72
C HIS A 22 -12.29 15.93 -8.91
N ARG A 23 -12.98 15.77 -7.78
CA ARG A 23 -12.86 14.54 -7.00
C ARG A 23 -13.34 13.37 -7.85
N PRO A 24 -12.51 12.35 -8.08
CA PRO A 24 -12.86 11.24 -8.94
C PRO A 24 -13.96 10.37 -8.31
N LEU A 25 -14.67 9.62 -9.14
CA LEU A 25 -15.59 8.60 -8.68
C LEU A 25 -14.80 7.51 -7.93
N ARG A 26 -15.30 7.13 -6.75
CA ARG A 26 -14.67 6.09 -5.94
C ARG A 26 -15.42 4.79 -6.10
N GLN A 27 -14.68 3.74 -6.47
CA GLN A 27 -15.19 2.39 -6.52
C GLN A 27 -14.48 1.55 -5.45
N ALA A 28 -15.26 0.97 -4.56
CA ALA A 28 -14.72 0.07 -3.54
C ALA A 28 -14.15 -1.20 -4.18
N ALA A 29 -13.06 -1.71 -3.61
CA ALA A 29 -12.44 -2.94 -4.11
C ALA A 29 -13.40 -4.15 -3.99
N SER A 30 -13.56 -4.85 -5.11
CA SER A 30 -14.41 -6.04 -5.26
C SER A 30 -13.72 -7.28 -4.71
N ARG A 31 -14.49 -8.21 -4.14
CA ARG A 31 -13.95 -9.51 -3.69
C ARG A 31 -13.64 -10.41 -4.87
N ASN A 32 -12.53 -11.14 -4.78
CA ASN A 32 -12.25 -12.23 -5.72
C ASN A 32 -13.09 -13.46 -5.34
N PHE A 33 -13.92 -13.93 -6.26
CA PHE A 33 -14.69 -15.16 -6.12
C PHE A 33 -14.81 -15.87 -7.47
N SER A 34 -15.06 -17.19 -7.43
CA SER A 34 -15.49 -17.95 -8.60
C SER A 34 -16.89 -18.51 -8.38
N THR A 35 -17.62 -18.71 -9.46
CA THR A 35 -18.98 -19.24 -9.45
C THR A 35 -19.03 -20.59 -10.13
N VAL A 36 -19.71 -21.55 -9.51
CA VAL A 36 -19.98 -22.87 -10.10
C VAL A 36 -21.49 -23.04 -10.22
N SER A 37 -21.96 -23.42 -11.42
CA SER A 37 -23.35 -23.84 -11.63
C SER A 37 -23.44 -25.35 -11.41
N ALA A 38 -24.26 -25.78 -10.46
CA ALA A 38 -24.48 -27.20 -10.20
C ALA A 38 -25.58 -27.72 -11.13
N SER A 39 -25.36 -28.85 -11.80
CA SER A 39 -26.31 -29.41 -12.77
C SER A 39 -27.64 -29.84 -12.15
N ASN A 40 -27.69 -30.06 -10.83
CA ASN A 40 -28.85 -30.58 -10.10
C ASN A 40 -29.51 -29.55 -9.17
N ARG A 41 -29.14 -28.27 -9.24
CA ARG A 41 -29.71 -27.22 -8.38
C ARG A 41 -29.76 -25.87 -9.10
N SER A 42 -30.87 -25.16 -8.97
CA SER A 42 -30.98 -23.77 -9.41
C SER A 42 -30.11 -22.83 -8.55
N GLY A 43 -29.33 -21.98 -9.21
CA GLY A 43 -28.51 -20.94 -8.57
C GLY A 43 -27.00 -21.21 -8.64
N LEU A 44 -26.21 -20.16 -8.44
CA LEU A 44 -24.75 -20.22 -8.44
C LEU A 44 -24.22 -20.54 -7.04
N THR A 45 -23.19 -21.38 -6.98
CA THR A 45 -22.36 -21.57 -5.79
C THR A 45 -21.16 -20.64 -5.86
N TYR A 46 -20.97 -19.81 -4.84
CA TYR A 46 -19.85 -18.86 -4.76
C TYR A 46 -18.70 -19.46 -3.96
N ARG A 47 -17.48 -19.37 -4.50
CA ARG A 47 -16.23 -19.74 -3.83
C ARG A 47 -15.36 -18.50 -3.68
N TYR A 48 -15.26 -17.97 -2.47
CA TYR A 48 -14.45 -16.78 -2.19
C TYR A 48 -12.97 -17.14 -2.05
N ARG A 49 -12.09 -16.24 -2.49
CA ARG A 49 -10.63 -16.37 -2.38
C ARG A 49 -10.01 -15.49 -1.28
N ASP A 50 -10.85 -14.89 -0.42
CA ASP A 50 -10.48 -13.95 0.65
C ASP A 50 -9.50 -12.82 0.29
N THR A 51 -9.42 -12.51 -1.00
CA THR A 51 -8.62 -11.42 -1.58
C THR A 51 -9.54 -10.45 -2.30
N PHE A 52 -9.01 -9.27 -2.62
CA PHE A 52 -9.72 -8.22 -3.33
C PHE A 52 -9.01 -7.91 -4.64
N ALA A 53 -9.76 -7.58 -5.67
CA ALA A 53 -9.23 -7.08 -6.93
C ALA A 53 -8.81 -5.61 -6.78
N ASN A 54 -7.86 -5.18 -7.62
CA ASN A 54 -7.57 -3.76 -7.80
C ASN A 54 -8.83 -3.00 -8.20
N THR A 55 -8.87 -1.72 -7.83
CA THR A 55 -9.92 -0.80 -8.26
C THR A 55 -9.34 0.23 -9.22
N LYS A 56 -10.18 0.79 -10.08
CA LYS A 56 -9.77 1.83 -11.03
C LYS A 56 -10.02 3.21 -10.44
N LEU A 57 -9.08 4.12 -10.66
CA LEU A 57 -9.19 5.52 -10.28
C LEU A 57 -8.76 6.39 -11.47
N SER A 58 -9.73 7.06 -12.09
CA SER A 58 -9.48 8.00 -13.18
C SER A 58 -9.36 9.42 -12.62
N LEU A 59 -8.22 10.06 -12.84
CA LEU A 59 -7.95 11.43 -12.43
C LEU A 59 -8.03 12.37 -13.62
N ASP A 60 -8.85 13.41 -13.49
CA ASP A 60 -8.83 14.56 -14.39
C ASP A 60 -7.90 15.61 -13.80
N LEU A 61 -6.79 15.85 -14.49
CA LEU A 61 -5.72 16.75 -14.08
C LEU A 61 -5.75 18.04 -14.91
N VAL A 62 -5.39 19.15 -14.29
CA VAL A 62 -5.32 20.47 -14.92
C VAL A 62 -4.04 21.18 -14.49
N PHE A 63 -3.39 21.82 -15.45
CA PHE A 63 -2.26 22.70 -15.17
C PHE A 63 -2.77 24.06 -14.67
N LEU A 64 -2.17 24.56 -13.58
CA LEU A 64 -2.49 25.86 -12.99
C LEU A 64 -2.21 27.04 -13.93
N GLN A 65 -1.24 26.87 -14.82
CA GLN A 65 -0.85 27.82 -15.86
C GLN A 65 -0.56 27.04 -17.15
N PRO A 66 -0.61 27.69 -18.34
CA PRO A 66 -0.18 27.05 -19.57
C PRO A 66 1.23 26.45 -19.42
N PRO A 67 1.39 25.12 -19.51
CA PRO A 67 2.68 24.48 -19.28
C PRO A 67 3.62 24.74 -20.46
N SER A 68 4.91 24.84 -20.16
CA SER A 68 5.95 24.70 -21.18
C SER A 68 6.03 23.25 -21.66
N LYS A 69 6.64 23.03 -22.83
CA LYS A 69 6.89 21.67 -23.34
C LYS A 69 7.66 20.80 -22.33
N SER A 70 8.69 21.36 -21.70
CA SER A 70 9.48 20.66 -20.68
C SER A 70 8.63 20.20 -19.49
N GLN A 71 7.66 21.01 -19.04
CA GLN A 71 6.79 20.62 -17.93
C GLN A 71 5.83 19.48 -18.32
N VAL A 72 5.39 19.42 -19.58
CA VAL A 72 4.60 18.29 -20.07
C VAL A 72 5.45 17.02 -20.08
N ASP A 73 6.70 17.11 -20.53
CA ASP A 73 7.66 16.01 -20.51
C ASP A 73 7.94 15.56 -19.05
N ASP A 74 8.17 16.49 -18.12
CA ASP A 74 8.37 16.20 -16.69
C ASP A 74 7.17 15.48 -16.05
N VAL A 75 5.94 15.83 -16.45
CA VAL A 75 4.72 15.18 -15.99
C VAL A 75 4.56 13.78 -16.60
N ALA A 76 4.93 13.61 -17.87
CA ALA A 76 4.96 12.29 -18.50
C ALA A 76 5.96 11.37 -17.77
N ASP A 77 7.15 11.88 -17.48
CA ASP A 77 8.20 11.17 -16.74
C ASP A 77 7.79 10.85 -15.29
N LEU A 78 7.03 11.75 -14.63
CA LEU A 78 6.49 11.49 -13.28
C LEU A 78 5.60 10.24 -13.27
N PHE A 79 4.82 10.02 -14.33
CA PHE A 79 3.88 8.91 -14.43
C PHE A 79 4.47 7.67 -15.12
N ASP A 80 5.67 7.74 -15.68
CA ASP A 80 6.41 6.57 -16.20
C ASP A 80 7.05 5.78 -15.05
N VAL A 81 6.20 5.09 -14.28
CA VAL A 81 6.59 4.29 -13.12
C VAL A 81 6.36 2.81 -13.36
N LYS A 82 7.24 1.99 -12.77
CA LYS A 82 7.12 0.52 -12.81
C LYS A 82 6.52 0.01 -11.51
N GLY A 83 5.49 -0.82 -11.63
CA GLY A 83 4.84 -1.45 -10.48
C GLY A 83 4.01 -0.46 -9.65
N TYR A 84 3.87 -0.77 -8.36
CA TYR A 84 3.13 0.09 -7.44
C TYR A 84 4.02 1.21 -6.89
N VAL A 85 3.48 2.43 -6.88
CA VAL A 85 4.06 3.60 -6.22
C VAL A 85 3.07 4.20 -5.24
N ASP A 86 3.59 5.00 -4.33
CA ASP A 86 2.77 5.68 -3.33
C ASP A 86 2.03 6.88 -3.93
N PHE A 87 0.74 6.98 -3.61
CA PHE A 87 -0.14 8.05 -4.00
C PHE A 87 -0.95 8.54 -2.79
N THR A 88 -0.95 9.84 -2.55
CA THR A 88 -1.72 10.46 -1.46
C THR A 88 -2.54 11.62 -2.02
N PRO A 89 -3.88 11.50 -2.10
CA PRO A 89 -4.74 12.56 -2.62
C PRO A 89 -5.17 13.57 -1.55
N TYR A 90 -5.45 14.83 -1.93
CA TYR A 90 -5.90 15.87 -0.99
C TYR A 90 -7.17 15.54 -0.19
N TRP A 91 -8.03 14.63 -0.66
CA TRP A 91 -9.27 14.29 0.04
C TRP A 91 -9.11 13.19 1.08
N ASP A 92 -7.93 12.57 1.20
CA ASP A 92 -7.67 11.47 2.11
C ASP A 92 -6.21 11.47 2.60
N GLU A 93 -5.80 12.60 3.16
CA GLU A 93 -4.39 12.95 3.44
C GLU A 93 -3.70 12.04 4.47
N HIS A 94 -4.47 11.29 5.27
CA HIS A 94 -3.93 10.37 6.29
C HIS A 94 -3.74 8.94 5.79
N PHE A 95 -3.90 8.73 4.47
CA PHE A 95 -3.81 7.44 3.84
C PHE A 95 -2.92 7.48 2.61
N THR A 96 -1.98 6.55 2.58
CA THR A 96 -1.15 6.27 1.41
C THR A 96 -1.77 5.12 0.61
N TYR A 97 -2.00 5.36 -0.68
CA TYR A 97 -2.48 4.36 -1.63
C TYR A 97 -1.29 3.80 -2.42
N LYS A 98 -1.28 2.50 -2.69
CA LYS A 98 -0.39 1.91 -3.69
C LYS A 98 -1.09 1.90 -5.04
N VAL A 99 -0.54 2.56 -6.05
CA VAL A 99 -1.13 2.69 -7.39
C VAL A 99 -0.14 2.32 -8.48
N ALA A 100 -0.63 1.74 -9.57
CA ALA A 100 0.14 1.50 -10.78
C ALA A 100 -0.49 2.29 -11.94
N VAL A 101 0.36 2.77 -12.85
CA VAL A 101 -0.08 3.46 -14.07
C VAL A 101 -0.26 2.41 -15.16
N GLU A 102 -1.50 2.15 -15.57
CA GLU A 102 -1.81 1.17 -16.62
C GLU A 102 -1.68 1.76 -18.02
N LEU A 103 -1.99 3.05 -18.16
CA LEU A 103 -1.99 3.78 -19.43
C LEU A 103 -1.23 5.09 -19.28
N ALA A 104 -0.45 5.44 -20.30
CA ALA A 104 0.24 6.72 -20.36
C ALA A 104 -0.77 7.89 -20.26
N PRO A 105 -0.41 9.00 -19.62
CA PRO A 105 -1.29 10.16 -19.50
C PRO A 105 -1.63 10.73 -20.88
N GLU A 106 -2.92 10.98 -21.12
CA GLU A 106 -3.37 11.68 -22.31
C GLU A 106 -3.38 13.18 -22.04
N PHE A 107 -2.76 13.98 -22.90
CA PHE A 107 -2.77 15.44 -22.81
C PHE A 107 -3.69 16.01 -23.89
N THR A 108 -4.70 16.78 -23.47
CA THR A 108 -5.63 17.43 -24.38
C THR A 108 -5.50 18.93 -24.30
N ASN A 109 -5.21 19.55 -25.46
CA ASN A 109 -5.33 20.99 -25.64
C ASN A 109 -6.78 21.31 -25.98
N THR A 110 -7.54 21.83 -25.01
CA THR A 110 -8.88 22.33 -25.31
C THR A 110 -8.77 23.67 -26.05
N ARG A 111 -8.80 23.59 -27.39
CA ARG A 111 -8.91 24.67 -28.42
C ARG A 111 -8.78 26.13 -27.95
N GLU A 112 -7.78 26.83 -28.54
CA GLU A 112 -7.59 28.26 -28.89
C GLU A 112 -8.25 29.43 -28.11
N MET A 113 -9.16 29.21 -27.16
CA MET A 113 -9.80 30.26 -26.36
C MET A 113 -9.84 29.94 -24.85
N VAL A 114 -9.46 28.75 -24.40
CA VAL A 114 -9.43 28.39 -22.97
C VAL A 114 -8.01 27.98 -22.56
N ARG A 115 -7.43 28.75 -21.63
CA ARG A 115 -6.02 28.70 -21.19
C ARG A 115 -5.62 27.45 -20.37
N ALA A 116 -6.44 26.40 -20.33
CA ALA A 116 -6.23 25.25 -19.46
C ALA A 116 -5.82 24.02 -20.26
N VAL A 117 -4.59 23.54 -20.05
CA VAL A 117 -4.16 22.22 -20.52
C VAL A 117 -4.65 21.20 -19.51
N THR A 118 -5.34 20.18 -20.00
CA THR A 118 -5.90 19.10 -19.18
C THR A 118 -5.23 17.78 -19.52
N SER A 119 -5.10 16.92 -18.53
CA SER A 119 -4.61 15.56 -18.70
C SER A 119 -5.51 14.56 -17.99
N LYS A 120 -5.66 13.36 -18.56
CA LYS A 120 -6.37 12.26 -17.93
C LYS A 120 -5.39 11.16 -17.57
N LEU A 121 -5.47 10.67 -16.33
CA LEU A 121 -4.63 9.59 -15.81
C LEU A 121 -5.49 8.48 -15.20
N ASP A 122 -5.37 7.28 -15.75
CA ASP A 122 -6.06 6.09 -15.23
C ASP A 122 -5.10 5.26 -14.36
N LEU A 123 -5.45 5.11 -13.09
CA LEU A 123 -4.67 4.39 -12.09
C LEU A 123 -5.33 3.06 -11.70
N SER A 124 -4.51 2.02 -11.58
CA SER A 124 -4.85 0.75 -10.95
C SER A 124 -4.46 0.82 -9.48
N VAL A 125 -5.45 0.84 -8.60
CA VAL A 125 -5.24 1.04 -7.17
C VAL A 125 -5.28 -0.31 -6.46
N TYR A 126 -4.23 -0.59 -5.68
CA TYR A 126 -4.18 -1.73 -4.79
C TYR A 126 -5.39 -1.72 -3.84
N PRO A 127 -6.02 -2.87 -3.52
CA PRO A 127 -7.29 -2.91 -2.80
C PRO A 127 -7.25 -2.36 -1.37
N TYR A 128 -6.06 -2.12 -0.83
CA TYR A 128 -5.84 -1.54 0.49
C TYR A 128 -5.12 -0.20 0.41
N LYS A 129 -5.48 0.70 1.31
CA LYS A 129 -4.77 1.93 1.62
C LYS A 129 -4.15 1.83 3.00
N TYR A 130 -2.93 2.30 3.15
CA TYR A 130 -2.15 2.26 4.37
C TYR A 130 -2.36 3.53 5.17
N VAL A 131 -2.37 3.43 6.49
CA VAL A 131 -2.59 4.58 7.38
C VAL A 131 -1.24 5.10 7.87
N ASP A 132 -1.02 6.41 7.82
CA ASP A 132 0.30 7.00 8.05
C ASP A 132 0.95 6.58 9.36
N PHE A 133 0.20 6.59 10.48
CA PHE A 133 0.75 6.16 11.77
C PHE A 133 1.12 4.66 11.81
N GLY A 134 0.49 3.85 10.95
CA GLY A 134 0.85 2.44 10.75
C GLY A 134 2.11 2.24 9.93
N LEU A 135 2.57 3.26 9.20
CA LEU A 135 3.81 3.25 8.42
C LEU A 135 5.04 3.70 9.24
N VAL A 136 4.84 4.11 10.50
CA VAL A 136 5.91 4.50 11.41
C VAL A 136 6.46 3.28 12.13
N SER A 137 7.79 3.08 12.06
CA SER A 137 8.47 2.02 12.82
C SER A 137 8.70 2.46 14.27
N SER A 138 8.37 1.60 15.22
CA SER A 138 8.60 1.82 16.66
C SER A 138 9.47 0.72 17.25
N SER A 139 10.39 1.10 18.14
CA SER A 139 11.30 0.18 18.83
C SER A 139 10.74 -0.28 20.17
N PHE A 140 10.93 -1.56 20.46
CA PHE A 140 10.49 -2.23 21.67
C PHE A 140 11.63 -3.09 22.24
N GLY A 141 11.53 -3.41 23.53
CA GLY A 141 12.36 -4.44 24.15
C GLY A 141 11.93 -5.84 23.70
N LYS A 142 11.93 -6.79 24.62
CA LYS A 142 11.55 -8.19 24.32
C LYS A 142 10.05 -8.44 24.19
N SER A 143 9.21 -7.46 24.52
CA SER A 143 7.76 -7.56 24.43
C SER A 143 7.14 -6.25 23.95
N ALA A 144 6.00 -6.37 23.28
CA ALA A 144 5.17 -5.26 22.83
C ALA A 144 3.69 -5.67 22.84
N THR A 145 2.81 -4.67 22.91
CA THR A 145 1.38 -4.85 22.66
C THR A 145 0.95 -3.79 21.67
N LEU A 146 0.42 -4.23 20.53
CA LEU A 146 -0.04 -3.37 19.45
C LEU A 146 -1.52 -3.63 19.20
N THR A 147 -2.30 -2.56 19.03
CA THR A 147 -3.71 -2.69 18.67
C THR A 147 -3.88 -2.29 17.21
N ASN A 148 -4.29 -3.23 16.35
CA ASN A 148 -4.76 -2.91 15.00
C ASN A 148 -6.19 -2.37 15.10
N PRO A 149 -6.41 -1.06 14.85
CA PRO A 149 -7.73 -0.46 15.03
C PRO A 149 -8.67 -0.74 13.84
N PHE A 150 -8.20 -1.45 12.81
CA PHE A 150 -8.96 -1.71 11.59
C PHE A 150 -9.39 -3.16 11.47
N ARG A 151 -10.36 -3.37 10.58
CA ARG A 151 -11.00 -4.68 10.32
C ARG A 151 -10.09 -5.68 9.60
N TYR A 152 -9.06 -5.20 8.91
CA TYR A 152 -8.24 -6.05 8.05
C TYR A 152 -6.91 -6.39 8.74
N PRO A 153 -6.40 -7.62 8.59
CA PRO A 153 -5.08 -7.96 9.07
C PRO A 153 -4.03 -7.07 8.40
N ALA A 154 -3.02 -6.68 9.17
CA ALA A 154 -1.90 -5.89 8.69
C ALA A 154 -0.66 -6.76 8.54
N LEU A 155 0.15 -6.47 7.52
CA LEU A 155 1.36 -7.22 7.15
C LEU A 155 2.59 -6.40 7.58
N PRO A 156 3.10 -6.61 8.81
CA PRO A 156 4.13 -5.75 9.38
C PRO A 156 5.51 -6.00 8.76
N VAL A 157 6.37 -5.00 8.89
CA VAL A 157 7.82 -5.17 8.78
C VAL A 157 8.40 -5.20 10.18
N ILE A 158 9.12 -6.27 10.50
CA ILE A 158 9.69 -6.52 11.83
C ILE A 158 11.19 -6.70 11.72
N THR A 159 11.95 -5.94 12.50
CA THR A 159 13.39 -6.17 12.71
C THR A 159 13.59 -6.75 14.09
N LEU A 160 14.01 -8.01 14.20
CA LEU A 160 14.41 -8.62 15.47
C LEU A 160 15.88 -8.34 15.73
N GLN A 161 16.19 -7.86 16.92
CA GLN A 161 17.56 -7.60 17.36
C GLN A 161 18.11 -8.79 18.14
N GLY A 162 19.36 -9.14 17.89
CA GLY A 162 20.05 -10.26 18.54
C GLY A 162 20.87 -11.08 17.54
N SER A 163 21.27 -12.27 17.96
CA SER A 163 22.06 -13.21 17.17
C SER A 163 21.87 -14.64 17.67
N GLY A 164 22.22 -15.62 16.84
CA GLY A 164 22.00 -17.04 17.14
C GLY A 164 20.55 -17.43 16.94
N ASP A 165 20.09 -18.40 17.71
CA ASP A 165 18.74 -18.92 17.60
C ASP A 165 17.75 -18.01 18.36
N MET A 166 16.70 -17.60 17.65
CA MET A 166 15.72 -16.67 18.18
C MET A 166 14.30 -17.08 17.79
N THR A 167 13.33 -16.61 18.58
CA THR A 167 11.92 -16.77 18.29
C THR A 167 11.21 -15.43 18.37
N LEU A 168 10.20 -15.27 17.54
CA LEU A 168 9.20 -14.22 17.63
C LEU A 168 7.85 -14.89 17.83
N THR A 169 7.12 -14.47 18.85
CA THR A 169 5.76 -14.91 19.12
C THR A 169 4.82 -13.74 18.89
N ILE A 170 3.79 -13.94 18.08
CA ILE A 170 2.69 -13.00 17.91
C ILE A 170 1.39 -13.74 18.23
N ASN A 171 0.71 -13.30 19.28
CA ASN A 171 -0.43 -14.01 19.87
C ASN A 171 -0.04 -15.46 20.18
N SER A 172 -0.66 -16.43 19.51
CA SER A 172 -0.37 -17.86 19.66
C SER A 172 0.57 -18.42 18.58
N GLN A 173 1.01 -17.60 17.62
CA GLN A 173 1.88 -18.03 16.51
C GLN A 173 3.35 -17.82 16.87
N ILE A 174 4.18 -18.81 16.56
CA ILE A 174 5.63 -18.81 16.84
C ILE A 174 6.39 -18.88 15.51
N PHE A 175 7.30 -17.93 15.31
CA PHE A 175 8.24 -17.86 14.20
C PHE A 175 9.64 -18.13 14.74
N SER A 176 10.31 -19.15 14.22
CA SER A 176 11.62 -19.59 14.68
C SER A 176 12.71 -19.24 13.67
N PHE A 177 13.84 -18.76 14.18
CA PHE A 177 15.00 -18.37 13.41
C PHE A 177 16.25 -19.05 13.98
N VAL A 178 17.10 -19.61 13.12
CA VAL A 178 18.31 -20.34 13.49
C VAL A 178 19.54 -19.64 12.92
N GLY A 179 20.58 -19.49 13.74
CA GLY A 179 21.86 -18.95 13.29
C GLY A 179 21.79 -17.50 12.77
N VAL A 180 20.93 -16.66 13.34
CA VAL A 180 20.81 -15.25 12.94
C VAL A 180 22.15 -14.54 13.18
N LYS A 181 22.66 -13.84 12.16
CA LYS A 181 23.92 -13.10 12.25
C LYS A 181 23.83 -11.90 13.22
N PRO A 182 24.96 -11.46 13.81
CA PRO A 182 25.01 -10.20 14.57
C PRO A 182 24.40 -9.04 13.78
N GLY A 183 23.57 -8.23 14.45
CA GLY A 183 22.81 -7.14 13.83
C GLY A 183 21.32 -7.46 13.63
N GLY A 184 20.91 -8.73 13.82
CA GLY A 184 19.51 -9.12 13.80
C GLY A 184 18.96 -9.46 12.41
N ILE A 185 17.66 -9.74 12.34
CA ILE A 185 16.96 -10.18 11.12
C ILE A 185 15.78 -9.26 10.81
N LEU A 186 15.66 -8.86 9.55
CA LEU A 186 14.53 -8.12 8.99
C LEU A 186 13.56 -9.10 8.34
N ILE A 187 12.28 -8.97 8.66
CA ILE A 187 11.18 -9.78 8.14
C ILE A 187 10.14 -8.80 7.58
N ASP A 188 9.93 -8.82 6.28
CA ASP A 188 8.92 -8.03 5.60
C ASP A 188 7.76 -8.94 5.19
N SER A 189 6.63 -8.79 5.87
CA SER A 189 5.44 -9.62 5.64
C SER A 189 4.60 -9.13 4.45
N ASP A 190 4.77 -7.88 4.01
CA ASP A 190 4.08 -7.32 2.84
C ASP A 190 4.76 -7.84 1.56
N GLU A 191 6.10 -7.88 1.55
CA GLU A 191 6.92 -8.38 0.44
C GLU A 191 7.23 -9.89 0.52
N ILE A 192 6.84 -10.56 1.62
CA ILE A 192 7.14 -11.97 1.89
C ILE A 192 8.66 -12.23 1.74
N SER A 193 9.46 -11.41 2.44
CA SER A 193 10.91 -11.45 2.31
C SER A 193 11.64 -11.24 3.63
N THR A 194 12.89 -11.70 3.67
CA THR A 194 13.80 -11.44 4.78
C THR A 194 15.23 -11.23 4.28
N ASN A 195 16.03 -10.46 5.02
CA ASN A 195 17.44 -10.28 4.72
C ASN A 195 18.30 -11.51 5.07
N GLN A 196 17.76 -12.50 5.79
CA GLN A 196 18.45 -13.76 6.10
C GLN A 196 17.54 -14.98 5.87
N PRO A 197 17.17 -15.32 4.60
CA PRO A 197 16.23 -16.40 4.30
C PRO A 197 16.62 -17.77 4.87
N ALA A 198 17.92 -18.09 4.86
CA ALA A 198 18.43 -19.35 5.38
C ALA A 198 18.27 -19.51 6.91
N ALA A 199 18.01 -18.41 7.63
CA ALA A 199 17.77 -18.45 9.07
C ALA A 199 16.30 -18.79 9.41
N MET A 200 15.35 -18.63 8.48
CA MET A 200 13.95 -18.94 8.73
C MET A 200 13.70 -20.45 8.70
N VAL A 201 13.06 -20.98 9.75
CA VAL A 201 12.72 -22.41 9.84
C VAL A 201 11.38 -22.75 9.16
N GLY A 202 10.53 -21.74 8.90
CA GLY A 202 9.24 -21.88 8.24
C GLY A 202 9.05 -20.91 7.07
N LEU A 203 7.92 -21.05 6.37
CA LEU A 203 7.55 -20.20 5.23
C LEU A 203 6.50 -19.14 5.58
N ASP A 204 5.96 -19.19 6.80
CA ASP A 204 4.93 -18.26 7.26
C ASP A 204 5.53 -16.93 7.68
N TYR A 205 4.79 -15.86 7.40
CA TYR A 205 5.16 -14.50 7.76
C TYR A 205 4.24 -13.93 8.85
N PRO A 206 4.77 -13.07 9.73
CA PRO A 206 4.00 -12.40 10.76
C PRO A 206 2.77 -11.65 10.23
N VAL A 207 1.66 -11.68 10.99
CA VAL A 207 0.45 -10.92 10.68
C VAL A 207 -0.10 -10.30 11.96
N LEU A 208 -0.47 -9.02 11.92
CA LEU A 208 -1.17 -8.34 13.01
C LEU A 208 -2.68 -8.40 12.76
N GLN A 209 -3.37 -9.22 13.56
CA GLN A 209 -4.81 -9.40 13.46
C GLN A 209 -5.58 -8.15 13.91
N PRO A 210 -6.83 -7.95 13.47
CA PRO A 210 -7.70 -6.92 14.03
C PRO A 210 -7.78 -7.00 15.57
N GLY A 211 -7.68 -5.85 16.24
CA GLY A 211 -7.67 -5.77 17.70
C GLY A 211 -6.27 -5.91 18.31
N ILE A 212 -6.22 -6.39 19.55
CA ILE A 212 -5.00 -6.46 20.36
C ILE A 212 -4.12 -7.61 19.86
N ASN A 213 -2.83 -7.32 19.65
CA ASN A 213 -1.80 -8.28 19.34
C ASN A 213 -0.70 -8.21 20.41
N THR A 214 -0.43 -9.34 21.07
CA THR A 214 0.67 -9.48 22.03
C THR A 214 1.88 -10.06 21.33
N ILE A 215 3.03 -9.40 21.46
CA ILE A 215 4.24 -9.73 20.70
C ILE A 215 5.39 -9.92 21.68
N SER A 216 6.18 -10.98 21.51
CA SER A 216 7.38 -11.22 22.32
C SER A 216 8.48 -11.87 21.50
N THR A 217 9.74 -11.66 21.90
CA THR A 217 10.90 -12.30 21.27
C THR A 217 11.91 -12.78 22.31
N THR A 218 12.63 -13.87 21.98
CA THR A 218 13.80 -14.30 22.75
C THR A 218 15.06 -13.50 22.43
N GLY A 219 15.04 -12.70 21.37
CA GLY A 219 16.09 -11.75 21.03
C GLY A 219 16.28 -10.65 22.07
N THR A 220 17.11 -9.65 21.76
CA THR A 220 17.38 -8.52 22.66
C THR A 220 16.36 -7.39 22.54
N GLY A 221 15.68 -7.28 21.40
CA GLY A 221 14.69 -6.25 21.13
C GLY A 221 14.03 -6.43 19.76
N MET A 222 13.10 -5.55 19.42
CA MET A 222 12.48 -5.55 18.10
C MET A 222 12.04 -4.16 17.66
N ALA A 223 12.07 -3.88 16.37
CA ALA A 223 11.43 -2.72 15.76
C ALA A 223 10.29 -3.19 14.86
N ILE A 224 9.13 -2.54 14.95
CA ILE A 224 7.91 -2.96 14.25
C ILE A 224 7.32 -1.76 13.52
N LYS A 225 7.17 -1.90 12.19
CA LYS A 225 6.33 -1.06 11.33
C LYS A 225 5.04 -1.84 11.06
N PRO A 226 3.89 -1.48 11.66
CA PRO A 226 2.68 -2.31 11.59
C PRO A 226 2.06 -2.49 10.21
N ASN A 227 2.19 -1.49 9.32
CA ASN A 227 1.52 -1.39 8.03
C ASN A 227 -0.01 -1.54 8.13
N TYR A 228 -0.65 -0.81 9.05
CA TYR A 228 -2.10 -0.85 9.20
C TYR A 228 -2.83 -0.43 7.93
N VAL A 229 -3.86 -1.20 7.56
CA VAL A 229 -4.58 -1.02 6.30
C VAL A 229 -6.10 -0.86 6.50
N ARG A 230 -6.71 -0.12 5.56
CA ARG A 230 -8.14 -0.13 5.30
C ARG A 230 -8.38 -0.52 3.85
N LYS A 231 -9.50 -1.18 3.58
CA LYS A 231 -9.93 -1.40 2.19
C LYS A 231 -10.24 -0.06 1.52
N VAL A 232 -9.85 0.08 0.26
CA VAL A 232 -10.22 1.22 -0.58
C VAL A 232 -11.74 1.26 -0.79
N THR A 233 -12.30 2.46 -0.68
CA THR A 233 -13.74 2.77 -0.78
C THR A 233 -13.99 4.01 -1.60
#